data_AF-W7BTR7-F1
#
_entry.id   AF-W7BTR7-F1
#
_cell.length_a   1.000
_cell.length_b   1.000
_cell.length_c   1.000
_cell.angle_alpha   90.00
_cell.angle_beta   90.00
_cell.angle_gamma   90.00
#
_symmetry.space_group_name_H-M   'P 1'
#
loop_
_entity.id
_entity.type
_entity.pdbx_description
1 polymer ?
#
loop_
_entity_poly.entity_id
_entity_poly.type
_entity_poly.pdbx_seq_one_letter_code
_entity_poly.pdbx_strand_id
1 'polypeptide(L)'
;MDVTASVYKQGDTNPIKKQQTNNLRMAPNSNFDYAIKWDNQKFKPGKYKMVIDAKSKGQTWHLRRNFTINSKEADKLNSTAINLEQESTPVWLYVGIGIVCALLVGVVAYYTGRRRNQKGD
;
A
#
# COMPACT_ATOMS: atom_id res chain seq x y z
N MET A 1 -15.09 -21.44 12.62
CA MET A 1 -13.75 -21.60 12.03
C MET A 1 -13.14 -20.23 11.94
N ASP A 2 -11.92 -20.10 12.43
CA ASP A 2 -11.17 -18.84 12.40
C ASP A 2 -10.02 -19.01 11.41
N VAL A 3 -9.92 -18.09 10.46
CA VAL A 3 -8.95 -18.13 9.38
C VAL A 3 -8.12 -16.85 9.42
N THR A 4 -6.80 -17.01 9.46
CA THR A 4 -5.85 -15.93 9.29
C THR A 4 -5.08 -16.16 8.00
N ALA A 5 -5.26 -15.28 7.02
CA ALA A 5 -4.51 -15.28 5.78
C ALA A 5 -3.51 -14.13 5.77
N SER A 6 -2.26 -14.42 5.47
CA SER A 6 -1.16 -13.45 5.40
C SER A 6 -0.40 -13.62 4.08
N VAL A 7 -0.15 -12.52 3.38
CA VAL A 7 0.64 -12.48 2.15
C VAL A 7 1.91 -11.70 2.40
N TYR A 8 3.03 -12.27 2.01
CA TYR A 8 4.37 -11.71 2.15
C TYR A 8 4.99 -11.55 0.77
N LYS A 9 5.71 -10.46 0.53
CA LYS A 9 6.63 -10.38 -0.59
C LYS A 9 7.84 -11.28 -0.29
N GLN A 10 8.40 -11.92 -1.32
CA GLN A 10 9.54 -12.81 -1.12
C GLN A 10 10.72 -12.03 -0.52
N GLY A 11 11.25 -12.53 0.61
CA GLY A 11 12.35 -11.91 1.34
C GLY A 11 11.90 -11.02 2.51
N ASP A 12 10.65 -10.58 2.52
CA ASP A 12 10.11 -9.76 3.61
C ASP A 12 9.65 -10.62 4.80
N THR A 13 9.87 -10.09 6.00
CA THR A 13 9.37 -10.66 7.26
C THR A 13 7.98 -10.13 7.62
N ASN A 14 7.63 -8.93 7.16
CA ASN A 14 6.35 -8.29 7.43
C ASN A 14 5.33 -8.64 6.33
N PRO A 15 4.08 -8.98 6.68
CA PRO A 15 3.05 -9.24 5.69
C PRO A 15 2.61 -7.94 5.01
N ILE A 16 2.56 -7.95 3.68
CA ILE A 16 1.97 -6.86 2.88
C ILE A 16 0.45 -6.82 2.99
N LYS A 17 -0.17 -7.97 3.30
CA LYS A 17 -1.60 -8.08 3.54
C LYS A 17 -1.87 -9.12 4.61
N LYS A 18 -2.75 -8.78 5.54
CA LYS A 18 -3.28 -9.69 6.55
C LYS A 18 -4.79 -9.56 6.59
N GLN A 19 -5.49 -10.69 6.50
CA GLN A 19 -6.95 -10.76 6.63
C GLN A 19 -7.30 -11.84 7.65
N GLN A 20 -8.08 -11.46 8.64
CA GLN A 20 -8.61 -12.38 9.64
C GLN A 20 -10.12 -12.45 9.49
N THR A 21 -10.65 -13.67 9.39
CA THR A 21 -12.09 -13.93 9.34
C THR A 21 -12.44 -14.91 10.43
N ASN A 22 -13.31 -14.49 11.35
CA ASN A 22 -13.74 -15.30 12.48
C ASN A 22 -15.12 -15.89 12.21
N ASN A 23 -15.45 -16.96 12.93
CA ASN A 23 -16.80 -17.56 12.94
C ASN A 23 -17.31 -18.05 11.57
N LEU A 24 -16.40 -18.42 10.65
CA LEU A 24 -16.75 -19.09 9.40
C LEU A 24 -17.35 -20.47 9.67
N ARG A 25 -18.32 -20.87 8.86
CA ARG A 25 -18.93 -22.21 8.88
C ARG A 25 -18.57 -22.93 7.59
N MET A 26 -18.07 -24.15 7.72
CA MET A 26 -17.72 -25.03 6.60
C MET A 26 -18.27 -26.43 6.91
N ALA A 27 -18.73 -27.13 5.88
CA ALA A 27 -19.23 -28.50 6.05
C ALA A 27 -18.08 -29.48 6.33
N PRO A 28 -18.32 -30.57 7.07
CA PRO A 28 -17.34 -31.64 7.22
C PRO A 28 -17.04 -32.25 5.84
N ASN A 29 -15.75 -32.35 5.47
CA ASN A 29 -15.29 -32.88 4.17
C ASN A 29 -15.67 -32.06 2.91
N SER A 30 -15.76 -30.73 3.02
CA SER A 30 -15.88 -29.84 1.87
C SER A 30 -14.62 -29.01 1.62
N ASN A 31 -14.51 -28.47 0.41
CA ASN A 31 -13.56 -27.40 0.10
C ASN A 31 -14.22 -26.02 0.28
N PHE A 32 -13.42 -24.97 0.28
CA PHE A 32 -13.88 -23.59 0.36
C PHE A 32 -12.88 -22.67 -0.35
N ASP A 33 -13.40 -21.80 -1.22
CA ASP A 33 -12.59 -20.78 -1.88
C ASP A 33 -12.50 -19.53 -0.99
N TYR A 34 -11.36 -19.39 -0.31
CA TYR A 34 -11.12 -18.24 0.55
C TYR A 34 -10.54 -17.06 -0.23
N ALA A 35 -11.36 -16.03 -0.45
CA ALA A 35 -10.94 -14.79 -1.11
C ALA A 35 -10.21 -13.86 -0.12
N ILE A 36 -9.01 -13.42 -0.51
CA ILE A 36 -8.28 -12.34 0.17
C ILE A 36 -8.62 -11.04 -0.53
N LYS A 37 -9.31 -10.13 0.18
CA LYS A 37 -9.63 -8.81 -0.38
C LYS A 37 -8.35 -8.02 -0.54
N TRP A 38 -8.07 -7.52 -1.74
CA TRP A 38 -6.88 -6.73 -2.05
C TRP A 38 -7.13 -5.21 -1.96
N ASP A 39 -8.33 -4.83 -1.55
CA ASP A 39 -8.83 -3.44 -1.48
C ASP A 39 -8.47 -2.65 -2.75
N ASN A 40 -8.24 -1.35 -2.64
CA ASN A 40 -7.93 -0.45 -3.75
C ASN A 40 -6.42 -0.41 -4.08
N GLN A 41 -5.65 -1.41 -3.63
CA GLN A 41 -4.21 -1.45 -3.85
C GLN A 41 -3.87 -2.07 -5.22
N LYS A 42 -2.89 -1.48 -5.91
CA LYS A 42 -2.37 -2.06 -7.16
C LYS A 42 -1.65 -3.38 -6.89
N PHE A 43 -1.93 -4.38 -7.73
CA PHE A 43 -1.11 -5.58 -7.80
C PHE A 43 0.26 -5.22 -8.35
N LYS A 44 1.32 -5.53 -7.60
CA LYS A 44 2.71 -5.32 -8.03
C LYS A 44 3.28 -6.66 -8.52
N PRO A 45 3.91 -6.73 -9.70
CA PRO A 45 4.55 -7.96 -10.16
C PRO A 45 5.68 -8.37 -9.22
N GLY A 46 5.88 -9.67 -9.05
CA GLY A 46 6.89 -10.19 -8.15
C GLY A 46 6.55 -11.57 -7.59
N LYS A 47 7.45 -12.07 -6.74
CA LYS A 47 7.29 -13.35 -6.05
C LYS A 47 6.76 -13.11 -4.64
N TYR A 48 5.82 -13.95 -4.24
CA TYR A 48 5.08 -13.82 -2.99
C TYR A 48 4.92 -15.17 -2.30
N LYS A 49 4.66 -15.11 -1.00
CA LYS A 49 4.37 -16.25 -0.14
C LYS A 49 3.05 -15.99 0.58
N MET A 50 2.09 -16.88 0.40
CA MET A 50 0.84 -16.90 1.13
C MET A 50 0.93 -17.91 2.29
N VAL A 51 0.47 -17.48 3.46
CA VAL A 51 0.35 -18.31 4.66
C VAL A 51 -1.09 -18.23 5.14
N ILE A 52 -1.76 -19.37 5.30
CA ILE A 52 -3.12 -19.46 5.81
C ILE A 52 -3.11 -20.40 7.01
N ASP A 53 -3.56 -19.87 8.15
CA ASP A 53 -3.75 -20.61 9.39
C ASP A 53 -5.25 -20.68 9.68
N ALA A 54 -5.78 -21.89 9.71
CA ALA A 54 -7.20 -22.13 9.93
C ALA A 54 -7.40 -22.99 11.19
N LYS A 55 -8.36 -22.62 12.04
CA LYS A 55 -8.72 -23.35 13.26
C LYS A 55 -10.22 -23.60 13.32
N SER A 56 -10.62 -24.84 13.58
CA SER A 56 -12.04 -25.20 13.75
C SER A 56 -12.20 -26.40 14.66
N LYS A 57 -12.99 -26.27 15.74
CA LYS A 57 -13.40 -27.38 16.64
C LYS A 57 -12.26 -28.39 16.96
N GLY A 58 -11.09 -27.89 17.37
CA GLY A 58 -9.92 -28.69 17.74
C GLY A 58 -8.98 -29.08 16.59
N GLN A 59 -9.38 -28.85 15.34
CA GLN A 59 -8.53 -29.06 14.16
C GLN A 59 -7.82 -27.76 13.76
N THR A 60 -6.57 -27.89 13.33
CA THR A 60 -5.73 -26.79 12.83
C THR A 60 -5.10 -27.14 11.51
N TRP A 61 -5.18 -26.25 10.55
CA TRP A 61 -4.56 -26.38 9.23
C TRP A 61 -3.59 -25.23 8.99
N HIS A 62 -2.42 -25.57 8.46
CA HIS A 62 -1.37 -24.63 8.11
C HIS A 62 -1.04 -24.80 6.63
N LEU A 63 -1.47 -23.86 5.79
CA LEU A 63 -1.18 -23.86 4.37
C LEU A 63 -0.15 -22.78 4.04
N ARG A 64 0.91 -23.16 3.34
CA ARG A 64 1.92 -22.24 2.83
C ARG A 64 2.07 -22.46 1.33
N ARG A 65 1.95 -21.39 0.54
CA ARG A 65 2.04 -21.45 -0.92
C ARG A 65 2.83 -20.28 -1.47
N ASN A 66 3.87 -20.58 -2.25
CA ASN A 66 4.58 -19.57 -3.01
C ASN A 66 3.91 -19.38 -4.37
N PHE A 67 3.82 -18.12 -4.82
CA PHE A 67 3.24 -17.76 -6.11
C PHE A 67 3.94 -16.55 -6.70
N THR A 68 3.82 -16.37 -8.01
CA THR A 68 4.42 -15.25 -8.74
C THR A 68 3.32 -14.50 -9.46
N ILE A 69 3.29 -13.18 -9.31
CA ILE A 69 2.41 -12.30 -10.09
C ILE A 69 3.21 -11.80 -11.28
N ASN A 70 2.75 -12.16 -12.49
CA ASN A 70 3.34 -11.70 -13.74
C ASN A 70 2.95 -10.25 -14.03
N SER A 71 3.83 -9.48 -14.69
CA SER A 71 3.53 -8.06 -15.02
C SER A 71 2.27 -7.92 -15.86
N LYS A 72 2.16 -8.68 -16.96
CA LYS A 72 0.98 -8.63 -17.85
C LYS A 72 -0.34 -8.91 -17.11
N GLU A 73 -0.29 -9.81 -16.14
CA GLU A 73 -1.45 -10.24 -15.37
C GLU A 73 -1.81 -9.19 -14.31
N ALA A 74 -0.81 -8.62 -13.64
CA ALA A 74 -0.99 -7.47 -12.74
C ALA A 74 -1.58 -6.27 -13.49
N ASP A 75 -1.06 -5.94 -14.67
CA ASP A 75 -1.53 -4.81 -15.47
C ASP A 75 -2.98 -4.99 -15.91
N LYS A 76 -3.36 -6.21 -16.32
CA LYS A 76 -4.73 -6.57 -16.69
C LYS A 76 -5.69 -6.48 -15.49
N LEU A 77 -5.27 -6.92 -14.31
CA LEU A 77 -6.09 -6.86 -13.08
C LEU A 77 -6.19 -5.44 -12.52
N ASN A 78 -5.14 -4.64 -12.69
CA ASN A 78 -5.13 -3.24 -12.28
C ASN A 78 -6.01 -2.39 -13.22
N SER A 79 -6.03 -2.66 -14.53
CA SER A 79 -6.84 -1.87 -15.47
C SER A 79 -8.36 -2.09 -15.31
N THR A 80 -8.77 -3.23 -14.75
CA THR A 80 -10.18 -3.51 -14.43
C THR A 80 -10.61 -2.96 -13.06
N ALA A 81 -9.67 -2.53 -12.22
CA ALA A 81 -9.97 -1.98 -10.90
C ALA A 81 -10.42 -0.51 -11.01
N ILE A 82 -11.73 -0.29 -10.87
CA ILE A 82 -12.42 1.01 -11.07
C ILE A 82 -11.96 2.08 -10.05
N ASN A 83 -11.40 1.69 -8.91
CA ASN A 83 -10.98 2.59 -7.84
C ASN A 83 -9.57 2.26 -7.32
N LEU A 84 -8.55 2.24 -8.17
CA LEU A 84 -7.18 2.15 -7.64
C LEU A 84 -6.84 3.42 -6.88
N GLU A 85 -6.49 3.28 -5.60
CA GLU A 85 -6.03 4.40 -4.79
C GLU A 85 -4.74 4.93 -5.41
N GLN A 86 -4.83 6.12 -5.99
CA GLN A 86 -3.67 6.84 -6.49
C GLN A 86 -2.87 7.24 -5.27
N GLU A 87 -1.63 6.75 -5.15
CA GLU A 87 -0.65 7.18 -4.14
C GLU A 87 -0.63 8.71 -4.16
N SER A 88 -1.33 9.32 -3.20
CA SER A 88 -1.51 10.76 -3.17
C SER A 88 -0.17 11.39 -2.87
N THR A 89 0.21 12.41 -3.64
CA THR A 89 1.44 13.17 -3.40
C THR A 89 1.42 13.64 -1.94
N PRO A 90 2.42 13.24 -1.13
CA PRO A 90 2.29 13.42 0.30
C PRO A 90 2.37 14.91 0.62
N VAL A 91 1.45 15.39 1.47
CA VAL A 91 1.19 16.82 1.71
C VAL A 91 2.45 17.60 2.12
N TRP A 92 3.43 16.95 2.76
CA TRP A 92 4.71 17.55 3.15
C TRP A 92 5.51 18.10 1.95
N LEU A 93 5.34 17.53 0.76
CA LEU A 93 6.01 18.01 -0.45
C LEU A 93 5.49 19.40 -0.86
N TYR A 94 4.18 19.63 -0.76
CA TYR A 94 3.58 20.95 -1.00
C TYR A 94 3.99 21.97 0.07
N VAL A 95 4.05 21.56 1.34
CA VAL A 95 4.55 22.42 2.42
C VAL A 95 6.02 22.82 2.19
N GLY A 96 6.85 21.87 1.76
CA GLY A 96 8.25 22.14 1.41
C GLY A 96 8.40 23.16 0.28
N ILE A 97 7.62 23.01 -0.79
CA ILE A 97 7.59 23.98 -1.90
C ILE A 97 7.15 25.37 -1.39
N GLY A 98 6.13 25.44 -0.53
CA GLY A 98 5.66 26.70 0.04
C GLY A 98 6.75 27.46 0.83
N ILE A 99 7.52 26.75 1.65
CA ILE A 99 8.62 27.34 2.44
C ILE A 99 9.72 27.87 1.51
N VAL A 100 10.10 27.11 0.49
CA VAL A 100 11.13 27.53 -0.48
C VAL A 100 10.67 28.79 -1.23
N CYS A 101 9.42 28.84 -1.68
CA CYS A 101 8.85 30.03 -2.32
C CYS A 101 8.84 31.25 -1.39
N ALA A 102 8.45 31.09 -0.12
CA ALA A 102 8.45 32.17 0.85
C ALA A 102 9.86 32.74 1.11
N LEU A 103 10.86 31.87 1.21
CA LEU A 103 12.27 32.28 1.36
C LEU A 103 12.77 33.05 0.13
N LEU A 104 12.44 32.60 -1.08
CA LEU A 104 12.81 33.31 -2.30
C LEU A 104 12.18 34.71 -2.37
N VAL A 105 10.89 34.83 -2.02
CA VAL A 105 10.22 36.14 -1.94
C VAL A 105 10.87 37.03 -0.89
N GLY A 106 11.21 36.49 0.30
CA GLY A 106 11.90 37.22 1.35
C GLY A 106 13.28 37.74 0.90
N VAL A 107 14.06 36.92 0.20
CA VAL A 107 15.37 37.30 -0.35
C VAL A 107 15.23 38.40 -1.41
N VAL A 108 14.28 38.27 -2.33
CA VAL A 108 14.01 39.30 -3.35
C VAL A 108 13.55 40.60 -2.71
N ALA A 109 12.66 40.55 -1.72
CA ALA A 109 12.18 41.73 -1.00
C ALA A 109 13.32 42.44 -0.25
N TYR A 110 14.18 41.67 0.42
CA TYR A 110 15.36 42.20 1.12
C TYR A 110 16.33 42.89 0.15
N TYR A 111 16.66 42.24 -0.98
CA TYR A 111 17.59 42.80 -1.97
C TYR A 111 17.03 44.06 -2.65
N THR A 112 15.74 44.08 -2.95
CA THR A 112 15.07 45.24 -3.58
C THR A 112 14.91 46.41 -2.60
N GLY A 113 14.61 46.12 -1.33
CA GLY A 113 14.55 47.13 -0.26
C GLY A 113 15.91 47.77 0.02
N ARG A 114 16.99 46.96 0.04
CA ARG A 114 18.36 47.47 0.23
C ARG A 114 18.84 48.37 -0.91
N ARG A 115 18.41 48.12 -2.15
CA ARG A 115 18.74 48.98 -3.31
C ARG A 115 18.03 50.34 -3.31
N ARG A 116 16.84 50.45 -2.69
CA ARG A 116 16.12 51.74 -2.58
C ARG A 116 16.79 52.70 -1.60
N ASN A 117 17.45 52.19 -0.57
CA ASN A 117 18.17 53.00 0.42
C ASN A 117 19.55 53.51 -0.05
N GLN A 118 19.99 53.22 -1.28
CA GLN A 118 21.26 53.67 -1.85
C GLN A 118 21.12 54.68 -3.01
N LYS A 119 19.89 55.15 -3.29
CA LYS A 119 19.61 56.19 -4.30
C LYS A 119 19.03 57.47 -3.70
N GLY A 120 19.29 57.70 -2.42
CA GLY A 120 18.98 58.95 -1.73
C GLY A 120 20.27 59.61 -1.28
N ASP A 121 21.04 60.11 -2.25
CA ASP A 121 22.00 61.21 -2.13
C ASP A 121 21.88 62.03 -3.43
#